data_AF-A0A8H3A5L4-F1
#
_entry.id   AF-A0A8H3A5L4-F1
#
_cell.length_a   1.000
_cell.length_b   1.000
_cell.length_c   1.000
_cell.angle_alpha   90.00
_cell.angle_beta   90.00
_cell.angle_gamma   90.00
#
_symmetry.space_group_name_H-M   'P 1'
#
loop_
_entity.id
_entity.type
_entity.pdbx_description
1 polymer ?
#
loop_
_entity_poly.entity_id
_entity_poly.type
_entity_poly.pdbx_seq_one_letter_code
_entity_poly.pdbx_strand_id
1 'polypeptide(L)'
;MSGKQPFYKKRDHAIMMEVTLKRGRPRRSDYSAFTGRDRVNDQLWDLLERCWAHTPKDRPTAAEVSQTLIEIERGTHTSSKQSPGNVVERSLPSRAWRNILIALIDACFFLFFLWVLVA
;
A
#
# COMPACT_ATOMS: atom_id res chain seq x y z
N MET A 1 -4.28 -8.02 1.27
CA MET A 1 -2.91 -7.78 0.74
C MET A 1 -2.38 -9.08 0.18
N SER A 2 -1.72 -9.08 -0.98
CA SER A 2 -1.34 -10.29 -1.72
C SER A 2 -0.31 -11.19 -1.04
N GLY A 3 0.34 -10.73 0.04
CA GLY A 3 1.33 -11.48 0.82
C GLY A 3 2.66 -11.74 0.10
N LYS A 4 2.80 -11.27 -1.15
CA LYS A 4 4.00 -11.45 -1.98
C LYS A 4 4.71 -10.11 -2.16
N GLN A 5 6.04 -10.14 -2.19
CA GLN A 5 6.85 -8.95 -2.47
C GLN A 5 6.54 -8.41 -3.88
N PRO A 6 6.54 -7.07 -4.07
CA PRO A 6 6.54 -6.48 -5.39
C PRO A 6 7.61 -7.11 -6.30
N PHE A 7 7.20 -7.51 -7.50
CA PHE A 7 8.07 -8.14 -8.50
C PHE A 7 8.71 -9.47 -8.07
N TYR A 8 8.06 -10.28 -7.21
CA TYR A 8 8.58 -11.58 -6.76
C TYR A 8 9.01 -12.58 -7.85
N LYS A 9 8.64 -12.33 -9.12
CA LYS A 9 9.05 -13.12 -10.30
C LYS A 9 10.34 -12.62 -10.97
N LYS A 10 10.94 -11.53 -10.51
CA LYS A 10 12.16 -10.92 -11.07
C LYS A 10 13.30 -11.00 -10.05
N ARG A 11 14.53 -11.06 -10.55
CA ARG A 11 15.75 -10.89 -9.73
C ARG A 11 16.00 -9.41 -9.44
N ASP A 12 16.70 -9.09 -8.35
CA ASP A 12 16.89 -7.72 -7.84
C ASP A 12 17.40 -6.72 -8.88
N HIS A 13 18.44 -7.06 -9.64
CA HIS A 13 18.95 -6.18 -10.70
C HIS A 13 17.90 -5.89 -11.79
N ALA A 14 17.06 -6.87 -12.12
CA ALA A 14 15.98 -6.70 -13.08
C ALA A 14 14.85 -5.84 -12.51
N ILE A 15 14.63 -5.87 -11.19
CA ILE A 15 13.71 -4.96 -10.50
C ILE A 15 14.25 -3.53 -10.58
N MET A 16 15.54 -3.32 -10.29
CA MET A 16 16.17 -2.00 -10.38
C MET A 16 16.06 -1.40 -11.79
N MET A 17 16.33 -2.20 -12.82
CA MET A 17 16.16 -1.78 -14.22
C MET A 17 14.69 -1.47 -14.55
N GLU A 18 13.75 -2.31 -14.10
CA GLU A 18 12.32 -2.11 -14.36
C GLU A 18 11.82 -0.79 -13.74
N VAL A 19 12.16 -0.54 -12.48
CA VAL A 19 11.68 0.63 -11.75
C VAL A 19 12.39 1.92 -12.19
N THR A 20 13.71 1.87 -12.33
CA THR A 20 14.54 3.08 -12.55
C THR A 20 14.56 3.49 -14.02
N LEU A 21 14.78 2.54 -14.92
CA LEU A 21 14.97 2.82 -16.35
C LEU A 21 13.65 2.70 -17.12
N LYS A 22 12.92 1.60 -16.93
CA LYS A 22 11.66 1.36 -17.67
C LYS A 22 10.46 2.08 -17.07
N ARG A 23 10.59 2.60 -15.84
CA ARG A 23 9.50 3.21 -15.07
C ARG A 23 8.29 2.25 -14.95
N GLY A 24 8.58 0.95 -14.95
CA GLY A 24 7.60 -0.11 -14.88
C GLY A 24 7.05 -0.28 -13.47
N ARG A 25 5.79 -0.69 -13.40
CA ARG A 25 5.07 -0.94 -12.15
C ARG A 25 4.78 -2.44 -12.00
N PRO A 26 4.50 -2.93 -10.78
CA PRO A 26 4.04 -4.29 -10.59
C PRO A 26 2.80 -4.58 -11.43
N ARG A 27 2.75 -5.72 -12.12
CA ARG A 27 1.58 -6.08 -12.93
C ARG A 27 0.46 -6.61 -12.04
N ARG A 28 -0.76 -6.12 -12.22
CA ARG A 28 -1.94 -6.58 -11.47
C ARG A 28 -2.15 -8.07 -11.54
N SER A 29 -1.97 -8.64 -12.73
CA SER A 29 -2.11 -10.08 -13.00
C SER A 29 -1.19 -10.97 -12.17
N ASP A 30 -0.11 -10.43 -11.60
CA ASP A 30 0.81 -11.20 -10.75
C ASP A 30 0.27 -11.41 -9.33
N TYR A 31 -0.80 -10.70 -8.94
CA TYR A 31 -1.37 -10.72 -7.60
C TYR A 31 -2.80 -11.24 -7.63
N SER A 32 -2.99 -12.51 -7.26
CA SER A 32 -4.30 -13.19 -7.25
C SER A 32 -5.35 -12.48 -6.39
N ALA A 33 -4.92 -11.75 -5.35
CA ALA A 33 -5.80 -10.92 -4.54
C ALA A 33 -6.53 -9.82 -5.34
N PHE A 34 -6.01 -9.45 -6.52
CA PHE A 34 -6.54 -8.38 -7.37
C PHE A 34 -7.06 -8.86 -8.73
N THR A 35 -6.99 -10.16 -9.05
CA THR A 35 -7.37 -10.69 -10.37
C THR A 35 -8.88 -10.90 -10.57
N GLY A 36 -9.69 -10.78 -9.50
CA GLY A 36 -11.14 -10.90 -9.57
C GLY A 36 -11.84 -9.62 -10.06
N ARG A 37 -13.07 -9.77 -10.57
CA ARG A 37 -13.98 -8.64 -10.91
C ARG A 37 -14.67 -8.12 -9.65
N ASP A 38 -13.88 -7.58 -8.75
CA ASP A 38 -14.36 -6.93 -7.53
C ASP A 38 -14.05 -5.44 -7.62
N ARG A 39 -15.09 -4.62 -7.58
CA ARG A 39 -15.01 -3.16 -7.64
C ARG A 39 -14.09 -2.60 -6.57
N VAL A 40 -14.04 -3.22 -5.39
CA VAL A 40 -13.15 -2.81 -4.29
C VAL A 40 -11.70 -3.03 -4.67
N ASN A 41 -11.39 -4.17 -5.30
CA ASN A 41 -10.05 -4.48 -5.78
C ASN A 41 -9.65 -3.57 -6.94
N ASP A 42 -10.58 -3.19 -7.82
CA ASP A 42 -10.34 -2.20 -8.88
C ASP A 42 -9.98 -0.84 -8.29
N GLN A 43 -10.80 -0.32 -7.37
CA GLN A 43 -10.55 0.98 -6.74
C GLN A 43 -9.25 1.01 -5.93
N LEU A 44 -8.93 -0.08 -5.23
CA LEU A 44 -7.69 -0.19 -4.48
C LEU A 44 -6.48 -0.25 -5.42
N TRP A 45 -6.60 -0.95 -6.55
CA TRP A 45 -5.54 -1.01 -7.55
C TRP A 45 -5.30 0.35 -8.21
N ASP A 46 -6.37 1.07 -8.58
CA ASP A 46 -6.29 2.41 -9.14
C ASP A 46 -5.62 3.40 -8.17
N LEU A 47 -5.89 3.28 -6.88
CA LEU A 47 -5.19 4.06 -5.85
C LEU A 47 -3.69 3.76 -5.83
N LEU A 48 -3.29 2.48 -5.91
CA LEU A 48 -1.88 2.09 -5.96
C LEU A 48 -1.18 2.65 -7.20
N GLU A 49 -1.83 2.62 -8.37
CA GLU A 49 -1.26 3.17 -9.60
C GLU A 49 -0.99 4.67 -9.53
N ARG A 50 -1.88 5.43 -8.86
CA ARG A 50 -1.66 6.86 -8.57
C ARG A 50 -0.51 7.07 -7.58
N CYS A 51 -0.43 6.28 -6.51
CA CYS A 51 0.69 6.32 -5.56
C CYS A 51 2.04 6.03 -6.23
N TRP A 52 2.05 5.17 -7.25
CA TRP A 52 3.24 4.83 -8.05
C TRP A 52 3.45 5.74 -9.26
N ALA A 53 2.87 6.95 -9.28
CA ALA A 53 3.17 7.94 -10.30
C ALA A 53 4.68 8.20 -10.39
N HIS A 54 5.21 8.20 -11.61
CA HIS A 54 6.65 8.44 -11.81
C HIS A 54 7.00 9.87 -11.41
N THR A 55 6.21 10.83 -11.90
CA THR A 55 6.27 12.23 -11.48
C THR A 55 5.83 12.37 -10.02
N PRO A 56 6.66 12.93 -9.13
CA PRO A 56 6.29 13.09 -7.72
C PRO A 56 5.04 13.95 -7.50
N LYS A 57 4.83 14.97 -8.34
CA LYS A 57 3.68 15.89 -8.25
C LYS A 57 2.34 15.24 -8.56
N ASP A 58 2.34 14.13 -9.29
CA ASP A 58 1.13 13.39 -9.67
C ASP A 58 0.72 12.38 -8.58
N ARG A 59 1.57 12.19 -7.55
CA ARG A 59 1.25 11.29 -6.43
C ARG A 59 0.28 11.99 -5.49
N PRO A 60 -0.77 11.29 -5.03
CA PRO A 60 -1.65 11.83 -4.01
C PRO A 60 -0.89 12.04 -2.70
N THR A 61 -1.33 13.02 -1.94
CA THR A 61 -0.92 13.24 -0.56
C THR A 61 -1.40 12.08 0.33
N ALA A 62 -0.73 11.87 1.46
CA ALA A 62 -1.15 10.85 2.43
C ALA A 62 -2.59 11.07 2.94
N ALA A 63 -3.04 12.33 3.02
CA ALA A 63 -4.40 12.67 3.40
C ALA A 63 -5.42 12.18 2.35
N GLU A 64 -5.16 12.43 1.06
CA GLU A 64 -6.02 11.96 -0.04
C GLU A 64 -6.04 10.43 -0.14
N VAL A 65 -4.91 9.77 0.10
CA VAL A 65 -4.83 8.30 0.16
C VAL A 65 -5.70 7.77 1.29
N SER A 66 -5.56 8.32 2.49
CA SER A 66 -6.37 7.91 3.65
C SER A 66 -7.86 8.11 3.41
N GLN A 67 -8.23 9.25 2.83
CA GLN A 67 -9.61 9.56 2.50
C GLN A 67 -10.19 8.58 1.47
N THR A 68 -9.42 8.29 0.41
CA THR A 68 -9.82 7.30 -0.60
C THR A 68 -10.00 5.91 0.01
N LEU A 69 -9.11 5.49 0.93
CA LEU A 69 -9.23 4.18 1.59
C LEU A 69 -10.51 4.07 2.44
N ILE A 70 -10.88 5.14 3.15
CA ILE A 70 -12.13 5.21 3.92
C ILE A 70 -13.34 5.09 3.00
N GLU A 71 -13.30 5.73 1.83
CA GLU A 71 -14.38 5.64 0.83
C GLU A 71 -14.53 4.25 0.24
N ILE A 72 -13.42 3.58 -0.07
CA ILE A 72 -13.40 2.18 -0.54
C ILE A 72 -14.00 1.26 0.54
N GLU A 73 -13.61 1.42 1.80
CA GLU A 73 -14.14 0.64 2.91
C GLU A 73 -15.66 0.83 3.05
N ARG A 74 -16.14 2.08 3.03
CA ARG A 74 -17.59 2.37 3.12
C ARG A 74 -18.39 1.80 1.95
N GLY A 75 -17.83 1.81 0.74
CA GLY A 75 -18.46 1.24 -0.46
C GLY A 75 -18.61 -0.28 -0.41
N THR A 76 -17.86 -0.98 0.46
CA THR A 76 -17.97 -2.44 0.61
C THR A 76 -19.27 -2.87 1.32
N HIS A 77 -19.82 -2.01 2.19
CA HIS A 77 -21.00 -2.32 3.01
C HIS A 77 -22.33 -2.30 2.24
N THR A 78 -22.40 -1.64 1.09
CA THR A 78 -23.67 -1.46 0.35
C THR A 78 -24.01 -2.60 -0.61
N SER A 79 -23.13 -3.60 -0.81
CA SER A 79 -23.33 -4.62 -1.85
C SER A 79 -23.30 -6.09 -1.40
N SER A 80 -23.17 -6.37 -0.11
CA SER A 80 -23.38 -7.73 0.41
C SER A 80 -24.75 -7.83 1.08
N LYS A 81 -25.59 -8.73 0.57
CA LYS A 81 -26.82 -9.17 1.21
C LYS A 81 -26.56 -9.52 2.69
N GLN A 82 -27.46 -9.08 3.56
CA GLN A 82 -27.56 -9.48 4.96
C GLN A 82 -27.57 -11.01 5.08
N SER A 83 -26.66 -11.55 5.88
CA SER A 83 -26.82 -12.82 6.58
C SER A 83 -26.59 -12.55 8.06
N PRO A 84 -27.54 -12.87 8.96
CA PRO A 84 -27.45 -12.53 10.37
C PRO A 84 -26.56 -13.57 11.07
N GLY A 85 -25.48 -13.14 11.71
CA GLY A 85 -24.65 -14.07 12.47
C GLY A 85 -23.39 -13.45 13.06
N ASN A 86 -23.53 -12.98 14.31
CA ASN A 86 -22.48 -12.77 15.31
C ASN A 86 -21.62 -11.51 15.20
N VAL A 87 -22.01 -10.51 16.00
CA VAL A 87 -21.17 -9.42 16.49
C VAL A 87 -20.03 -10.02 17.32
N VAL A 88 -18.80 -9.96 16.80
CA VAL A 88 -17.60 -10.00 17.64
C VAL A 88 -16.86 -8.69 17.40
N GLU A 89 -17.22 -7.71 18.22
CA GLU A 89 -16.57 -6.43 18.36
C GLU A 89 -15.14 -6.65 18.88
N ARG A 90 -14.15 -6.66 17.98
CA ARG A 90 -12.74 -6.55 18.34
C ARG A 90 -12.28 -5.12 18.10
N SER A 91 -12.41 -4.32 19.15
CA SER A 91 -11.73 -3.04 19.26
C SER A 91 -10.22 -3.26 19.19
N LEU A 92 -9.59 -2.74 18.14
CA LEU A 92 -8.13 -2.60 18.07
C LEU A 92 -7.80 -1.10 17.99
N PRO A 93 -6.96 -0.56 18.89
CA PRO A 93 -6.72 0.86 18.98
C PRO A 93 -5.75 1.30 17.88
N SER A 94 -6.29 1.96 16.85
CA SER A 94 -5.59 2.49 15.68
C SER A 94 -4.51 3.56 15.97
N ARG A 95 -4.27 3.89 17.24
CA ARG A 95 -3.34 4.95 17.66
C ARG A 95 -1.96 4.45 18.09
N ALA A 96 -1.82 3.20 18.56
CA ALA A 96 -0.54 2.68 19.03
C ALA A 96 0.46 2.40 17.89
N TRP A 97 -0.02 1.90 16.75
CA TRP A 97 0.81 1.54 15.60
C TRP A 97 1.39 2.73 14.84
N ARG A 98 0.65 3.85 14.80
CA ARG A 98 1.13 5.10 14.19
C ARG A 98 2.37 5.64 14.89
N ASN A 99 2.45 5.49 16.22
CA ASN A 99 3.58 5.99 16.99
C ASN A 99 4.81 5.09 16.88
N ILE A 100 4.62 3.77 16.74
CA ILE A 100 5.72 2.82 16.56
C ILE A 100 6.31 2.94 15.14
N LEU A 101 5.48 3.14 14.12
CA LEU A 101 5.97 3.28 12.74
C LEU A 101 6.77 4.57 12.52
N ILE A 102 6.36 5.68 13.15
CA ILE A 102 7.12 6.95 13.12
C ILE A 102 8.46 6.79 13.87
N ALA A 103 8.47 6.15 15.04
CA ALA A 103 9.69 5.91 15.81
C ALA A 103 10.72 5.04 15.07
N LEU A 104 10.26 4.06 14.27
CA LEU A 104 11.14 3.21 13.47
C LEU A 104 11.71 3.93 12.23
N ILE A 105 10.93 4.86 11.64
CA ILE A 105 11.40 5.67 10.51
C ILE A 105 12.43 6.71 10.99
N ASP A 106 12.22 7.34 12.15
CA ASP A 106 13.19 8.24 12.76
C ASP A 106 14.51 7.52 13.13
N ALA A 107 14.43 6.35 13.80
CA ALA A 107 15.62 5.60 14.19
C ALA A 107 16.49 5.16 13.00
N CYS A 108 15.86 4.78 11.87
CA CYS A 108 16.59 4.42 10.65
C CYS A 108 17.23 5.63 9.97
N PHE A 109 16.61 6.81 10.00
CA PHE A 109 17.21 8.03 9.45
C PHE A 109 18.38 8.53 10.30
N PHE A 110 18.29 8.47 11.63
CA PHE A 110 19.37 8.88 12.53
C PHE A 110 20.59 7.97 12.45
N LEU A 111 20.41 6.65 12.31
CA LEU A 111 21.54 5.71 12.14
C LEU A 111 22.21 5.87 10.77
N PHE A 112 21.44 6.20 9.73
CA PHE A 112 21.99 6.47 8.39
C PHE A 112 22.75 7.81 8.35
N PHE A 113 22.25 8.83 9.03
CA PHE A 113 22.92 10.14 9.12
C PHE A 113 24.19 10.11 9.98
N LEU A 114 24.20 9.36 11.09
CA LEU A 114 25.39 9.19 11.94
C LEU A 114 26.51 8.41 11.22
N TRP A 115 26.17 7.45 10.36
CA TRP A 115 27.17 6.72 9.56
C TRP A 115 27.82 7.60 8.47
N VAL A 116 27.08 8.55 7.91
CA VAL A 116 27.58 9.49 6.87
C VAL A 116 28.43 10.62 7.46
N LEU A 117 28.25 10.97 8.74
CA LEU A 117 29.03 12.02 9.42
C LEU A 117 30.35 11.53 10.04
N VAL A 118 30.50 10.21 10.20
CA VAL A 118 31.69 9.58 10.83
C VAL A 118 32.59 8.89 9.80
N ALA A 119 32.19 8.83 8.53
CA ALA A 119 32.97 8.29 7.40
C ALA A 119 33.51 9.42 6.51
#